data_AF-A0A2J8KIC5-F1
#
_entry.id   AF-A0A2J8KIC5-F1
#
_cell.length_a   1.000
_cell.length_b   1.000
_cell.length_c   1.000
_cell.angle_alpha   90.00
_cell.angle_beta   90.00
_cell.angle_gamma   90.00
#
_symmetry.space_group_name_H-M   'P 1'
#
loop_
_entity.id
_entity.type
_entity.pdbx_description
1 polymer ?
#
loop_
_entity_poly.entity_id
_entity_poly.type
_entity_poly.pdbx_seq_one_letter_code
_entity_poly.pdbx_strand_id
1 'polypeptide(L)'
;MPGRSRVALVLLAAAVSCAVAQHAPPWTEDCRKSTYPPSGPTYRGPVPWYTINLDLPPYKRWHELMLDKAPMLKVIVNSLKNMINTFVPSGKIVQVVDEKLPGLLGNFPGPFEEEMKGIAAVTDIPLGKVHLEALKKKIIKFFYKFPLRCDIHTAKCTGLRYTAQ
;
A
#
# COMPACT_ATOMS: atom_id res chain seq x y z
N MET A 1 50.16 2.44 33.85
CA MET A 1 48.92 1.83 33.32
C MET A 1 48.31 2.71 32.22
N PRO A 2 48.66 2.53 30.93
CA PRO A 2 48.04 3.30 29.83
C PRO A 2 47.23 2.44 28.82
N GLY A 3 47.29 1.10 28.91
CA GLY A 3 46.77 0.20 27.86
C GLY A 3 45.25 -0.02 27.86
N ARG A 4 44.60 -0.05 29.04
CA ARG A 4 43.17 -0.40 29.16
C ARG A 4 42.23 0.70 28.63
N SER A 5 42.64 1.96 28.75
CA SER A 5 41.86 3.12 28.27
C SER A 5 41.89 3.24 26.74
N ARG A 6 43.04 2.96 26.11
CA ARG A 6 43.18 3.00 24.65
C ARG A 6 42.36 1.91 23.95
N VAL A 7 42.32 0.71 24.52
CA VAL A 7 41.52 -0.40 23.97
C VAL A 7 40.01 -0.10 24.08
N ALA A 8 39.56 0.47 25.20
CA ALA A 8 38.17 0.88 25.36
C ALA A 8 37.76 1.98 24.36
N LEU A 9 38.65 2.95 24.10
CA LEU A 9 38.43 4.00 23.10
C LEU A 9 38.33 3.45 21.67
N VAL A 10 39.18 2.48 21.30
CA VAL A 10 39.15 1.84 19.98
C VAL A 10 37.86 1.04 19.79
N LEU A 11 37.42 0.29 20.83
CA LEU A 11 36.17 -0.46 20.79
C LEU A 11 34.94 0.45 20.70
N LEU A 12 34.93 1.56 21.43
CA LEU A 12 33.87 2.58 21.32
C LEU A 12 33.84 3.21 19.91
N ALA A 13 34.98 3.56 19.34
CA ALA A 13 35.04 4.13 17.99
C ALA A 13 34.58 3.13 16.91
N ALA A 14 34.93 1.85 17.05
CA ALA A 14 34.47 0.79 16.16
C ALA A 14 32.94 0.56 16.28
N ALA A 15 32.40 0.53 17.49
CA ALA A 15 30.97 0.40 17.74
C ALA A 15 30.17 1.58 17.15
N VAL A 16 30.67 2.81 17.30
CA VAL A 16 30.07 4.00 16.72
C VAL A 16 30.07 3.90 15.19
N SER A 17 31.21 3.55 14.58
CA SER A 17 31.35 3.42 13.12
C SER A 17 30.42 2.35 12.52
N CYS A 18 30.30 1.19 13.18
CA CYS A 18 29.35 0.14 12.79
C CYS A 18 27.89 0.59 12.93
N ALA A 19 27.55 1.37 13.96
CA ALA A 19 26.20 1.90 14.14
C ALA A 19 25.83 2.92 13.04
N VAL A 20 26.77 3.75 12.57
CA VAL A 20 26.50 4.69 11.45
C VAL A 20 26.32 3.95 10.12
N ALA A 21 27.08 2.87 9.89
CA ALA A 21 26.97 2.07 8.67
C ALA A 21 25.62 1.33 8.56
N GLN A 22 25.01 0.97 9.70
CA GLN A 22 23.72 0.27 9.73
C GLN A 22 22.51 1.19 9.46
N HIS A 23 22.71 2.51 9.38
CA HIS A 23 21.64 3.48 9.16
C HIS A 23 21.67 4.17 7.79
N ALA A 24 22.68 3.90 6.97
CA ALA A 24 22.75 4.43 5.61
C ALA A 24 21.97 3.52 4.65
N PRO A 25 21.00 4.04 3.87
CA PRO A 25 20.30 3.25 2.88
C PRO A 25 21.28 2.72 1.81
N PRO A 26 20.98 1.58 1.17
CA PRO A 26 21.89 0.89 0.23
C PRO A 26 22.26 1.72 -1.00
N TRP A 27 21.50 2.79 -1.29
CA TRP A 27 21.79 3.76 -2.33
C TRP A 27 21.62 5.16 -1.75
N THR A 28 22.68 5.96 -1.81
CA THR A 28 22.65 7.39 -1.53
C THR A 28 23.06 8.13 -2.80
N GLU A 29 22.50 9.31 -2.99
CA GLU A 29 22.92 10.24 -4.04
C GLU A 29 23.17 11.61 -3.43
N ASP A 30 24.09 12.36 -4.03
CA ASP A 30 24.23 13.77 -3.72
C ASP A 30 22.94 14.52 -4.08
N CYS A 31 22.63 15.57 -3.31
CA CYS A 31 21.45 16.38 -3.54
C CYS A 31 21.37 16.86 -4.99
N ARG A 32 20.31 16.44 -5.69
CA ARG A 32 20.03 16.85 -7.07
C ARG A 32 19.76 18.34 -7.13
N LYS A 33 20.28 19.00 -8.16
CA LYS A 33 20.09 20.43 -8.42
C LYS A 33 19.38 20.62 -9.76
N SER A 34 18.68 21.76 -9.90
CA SER A 34 18.03 22.17 -11.15
C SER A 34 17.06 21.14 -11.74
N THR A 35 16.37 20.38 -10.89
CA THR A 35 15.34 19.41 -11.28
C THR A 35 13.96 20.02 -11.45
N TYR A 36 13.85 21.35 -11.32
CA TYR A 36 12.62 22.11 -11.49
C TYR A 36 12.81 23.20 -12.56
N PRO A 37 11.89 23.34 -13.53
CA PRO A 37 10.66 22.57 -13.72
C PRO A 37 10.91 21.09 -14.06
N PRO A 38 10.02 20.16 -13.64
CA PRO A 38 10.24 18.72 -13.81
C PRO A 38 10.44 18.34 -15.27
N SER A 39 11.54 17.66 -15.57
CA SER A 39 11.91 17.22 -16.91
C SER A 39 12.85 16.01 -16.86
N GLY A 40 13.10 15.39 -18.02
CA GLY A 40 14.01 14.25 -18.12
C GLY A 40 13.39 12.91 -17.68
N PRO A 41 14.23 11.89 -17.43
CA PRO A 41 13.78 10.49 -17.28
C PRO A 41 12.97 10.23 -16.00
N THR A 42 13.03 11.14 -15.02
CA THR A 42 12.26 11.03 -13.77
C THR A 42 10.88 11.69 -13.87
N TYR A 43 10.60 12.43 -14.94
CA TYR A 43 9.31 13.06 -15.17
C TYR A 43 8.45 12.22 -16.11
N ARG A 44 7.40 11.58 -15.56
CA ARG A 44 6.46 10.77 -16.37
C ARG A 44 5.44 11.58 -17.17
N GLY A 45 5.26 12.86 -16.84
CA GLY A 45 4.29 13.73 -17.49
C GLY A 45 3.40 14.50 -16.50
N PRO A 46 2.58 15.43 -17.00
CA PRO A 46 1.69 16.24 -16.17
C PRO A 46 0.49 15.43 -15.69
N VAL A 47 -0.10 15.85 -14.57
CA VAL A 47 -1.32 15.26 -14.02
C VAL A 47 -2.52 16.13 -14.42
N PRO A 48 -3.57 15.57 -15.06
CA PRO A 48 -4.76 16.31 -15.42
C PRO A 48 -5.56 16.73 -14.18
N TRP A 49 -6.17 17.91 -14.24
CA TRP A 49 -7.09 18.42 -13.23
C TRP A 49 -8.53 18.04 -13.57
N TYR A 50 -9.32 17.74 -12.54
CA TYR A 50 -10.75 17.46 -12.65
C TYR A 50 -11.48 18.22 -11.55
N THR A 51 -12.69 18.71 -11.85
CA THR A 51 -13.53 19.41 -10.88
C THR A 51 -14.62 18.46 -10.39
N ILE A 52 -14.64 18.20 -9.08
CA ILE A 52 -15.68 17.40 -8.45
C ILE A 52 -16.72 18.35 -7.84
N ASN A 53 -17.91 18.37 -8.43
CA ASN A 53 -19.00 19.20 -7.94
C ASN A 53 -19.67 18.55 -6.72
N LEU A 54 -19.52 19.16 -5.54
CA LEU A 54 -20.08 18.66 -4.28
C LEU A 54 -21.59 18.91 -4.13
N ASP A 55 -22.15 19.83 -4.92
CA ASP A 55 -23.59 20.14 -4.96
C ASP A 55 -24.37 19.00 -5.64
N LEU A 56 -23.70 18.18 -6.46
CA LEU A 56 -24.29 16.98 -7.02
C LEU A 56 -24.50 15.91 -5.93
N PRO A 57 -25.53 15.05 -6.09
CA PRO A 57 -25.71 13.91 -5.20
C PRO A 57 -24.45 13.03 -5.21
N PRO A 58 -24.01 12.51 -4.06
CA PRO A 58 -22.76 11.74 -3.92
C PRO A 58 -22.54 10.69 -5.01
N TYR A 59 -23.59 9.95 -5.37
CA TYR A 59 -23.58 8.94 -6.43
C TYR A 59 -23.08 9.43 -7.81
N LYS A 60 -23.27 10.72 -8.13
CA LYS A 60 -22.93 11.28 -9.45
C LYS A 60 -21.61 12.05 -9.48
N ARG A 61 -21.01 12.35 -8.33
CA ARG A 61 -19.85 13.26 -8.22
C ARG A 61 -18.63 12.79 -9.01
N TRP A 62 -18.41 11.48 -9.03
CA TRP A 62 -17.25 10.86 -9.66
C TRP A 62 -17.49 10.40 -11.10
N HIS A 63 -18.68 10.65 -11.66
CA HIS A 63 -19.11 10.06 -12.92
C HIS A 63 -18.18 10.43 -14.09
N GLU A 64 -17.91 11.73 -14.28
CA GLU A 64 -17.04 12.23 -15.34
C GLU A 64 -15.63 11.65 -15.25
N LEU A 65 -15.01 11.72 -14.06
CA LEU A 65 -13.67 11.16 -13.84
C LEU A 65 -13.62 9.64 -14.09
N MET A 66 -14.66 8.92 -13.68
CA MET A 66 -14.69 7.47 -13.85
C MET A 66 -14.89 7.04 -15.30
N LEU A 67 -15.57 7.82 -16.14
CA LEU A 67 -15.63 7.53 -17.58
C LEU A 67 -14.23 7.50 -18.20
N ASP A 68 -13.36 8.45 -17.82
CA ASP A 68 -11.98 8.51 -18.32
C ASP A 68 -11.06 7.45 -17.71
N LYS A 69 -11.20 7.18 -16.41
CA LYS A 69 -10.24 6.34 -15.65
C LYS A 69 -10.69 4.90 -15.45
N ALA A 70 -11.93 4.54 -15.79
CA ALA A 70 -12.44 3.17 -15.68
C ALA A 70 -11.54 2.12 -16.36
N PRO A 71 -11.01 2.32 -17.58
CA PRO A 71 -10.16 1.33 -18.22
C PRO A 71 -8.89 1.02 -17.40
N MET A 72 -8.24 2.06 -16.87
CA MET A 72 -7.06 1.89 -16.02
C MET A 72 -7.40 1.21 -14.69
N LEU A 73 -8.54 1.55 -14.10
CA LEU A 73 -8.98 0.92 -12.85
C LEU A 73 -9.24 -0.58 -13.03
N LYS A 74 -9.85 -0.99 -14.16
CA LYS A 74 -10.03 -2.40 -14.52
C LYS A 74 -8.70 -3.15 -14.63
N VAL A 75 -7.66 -2.52 -15.19
CA VAL A 75 -6.31 -3.11 -15.26
C VAL A 75 -5.76 -3.39 -13.87
N ILE A 76 -5.85 -2.42 -12.95
CA ILE A 76 -5.35 -2.56 -11.57
C ILE A 76 -6.08 -3.70 -10.84
N VAL A 77 -7.41 -3.71 -10.92
CA VAL A 77 -8.24 -4.76 -10.29
C VAL A 77 -7.93 -6.14 -10.87
N ASN A 78 -7.67 -6.23 -12.18
CA ASN A 78 -7.29 -7.49 -12.82
C ASN A 78 -5.89 -7.96 -12.38
N SER A 79 -4.92 -7.05 -12.27
CA SER A 79 -3.59 -7.37 -11.72
C SER A 79 -3.67 -7.88 -10.28
N LEU A 80 -4.51 -7.26 -9.44
CA LEU A 80 -4.74 -7.72 -8.07
C LEU A 80 -5.38 -9.12 -8.05
N LYS A 81 -6.39 -9.36 -8.88
CA LYS A 81 -7.03 -10.68 -9.04
C LYS A 81 -6.00 -11.75 -9.41
N ASN A 82 -5.14 -11.46 -10.39
CA ASN A 82 -4.11 -12.40 -10.83
C ASN A 82 -3.10 -12.70 -9.71
N MET A 83 -2.66 -11.69 -8.97
CA MET A 83 -1.77 -11.88 -7.81
C MET A 83 -2.46 -12.70 -6.70
N ILE A 84 -3.74 -12.46 -6.41
CA ILE A 84 -4.45 -13.26 -5.40
C ILE A 84 -4.56 -14.72 -5.86
N ASN A 85 -4.86 -14.94 -7.14
CA ASN A 85 -4.97 -16.29 -7.70
C ASN A 85 -3.63 -17.05 -7.68
N THR A 86 -2.47 -16.39 -7.71
CA THR A 86 -1.18 -17.10 -7.56
C THR A 86 -0.97 -17.64 -6.15
N PHE A 87 -1.49 -16.98 -5.12
CA PHE A 87 -1.39 -17.47 -3.74
C PHE A 87 -2.51 -18.44 -3.36
N VAL A 88 -3.72 -18.20 -3.87
CA VAL A 88 -4.90 -19.03 -3.61
C VAL A 88 -5.64 -19.29 -4.92
N PRO A 89 -5.24 -20.32 -5.68
CA PRO A 89 -5.77 -20.61 -7.02
C PRO A 89 -7.25 -20.99 -7.05
N SER A 90 -7.84 -21.27 -5.88
CA SER A 90 -9.24 -21.69 -5.78
C SER A 90 -10.25 -20.63 -6.22
N GLY A 91 -9.84 -19.37 -6.43
CA GLY A 91 -10.72 -18.27 -6.82
C GLY A 91 -11.73 -17.84 -5.74
N LYS A 92 -11.84 -18.61 -4.65
CA LYS A 92 -12.78 -18.39 -3.55
C LYS A 92 -12.60 -17.03 -2.88
N ILE A 93 -11.37 -16.51 -2.80
CA ILE A 93 -11.12 -15.19 -2.22
C ILE A 93 -11.78 -14.09 -3.04
N VAL A 94 -11.72 -14.17 -4.37
CA VAL A 94 -12.33 -13.17 -5.25
C VAL A 94 -13.85 -13.18 -5.09
N GLN A 95 -14.45 -14.36 -4.98
CA GLN A 95 -15.89 -14.52 -4.73
C GLN A 95 -16.31 -13.95 -3.37
N VAL A 96 -15.54 -14.23 -2.31
CA VAL A 96 -15.80 -13.69 -0.96
C VAL A 96 -15.68 -12.16 -0.94
N VAL A 97 -14.71 -11.59 -1.66
CA VAL A 97 -14.57 -10.14 -1.80
C VAL A 97 -15.79 -9.54 -2.51
N ASP A 98 -16.30 -10.20 -3.55
CA ASP A 98 -17.40 -9.65 -4.34
C ASP A 98 -18.75 -9.76 -3.60
N GLU A 99 -18.99 -10.87 -2.91
CA GLU A 99 -20.30 -11.18 -2.32
C GLU A 99 -20.42 -10.87 -0.82
N LYS A 100 -19.36 -11.13 -0.04
CA LYS A 100 -19.43 -11.08 1.43
C LYS A 100 -18.86 -9.79 1.99
N LEU A 101 -17.82 -9.23 1.36
CA LEU A 101 -17.14 -8.05 1.87
C LEU A 101 -18.07 -6.82 2.01
N PRO A 102 -18.98 -6.51 1.07
CA PRO A 102 -19.91 -5.38 1.24
C PRO A 102 -20.78 -5.53 2.48
N GLY A 103 -21.32 -6.74 2.73
CA GLY A 103 -22.16 -7.00 3.91
C GLY A 103 -21.36 -7.05 5.23
N LEU A 104 -20.10 -7.47 5.17
CA LEU A 104 -19.24 -7.62 6.35
C LEU A 104 -18.65 -6.28 6.82
N LEU A 105 -18.45 -5.34 5.89
CA LEU A 105 -18.03 -3.97 6.20
C LEU A 105 -19.17 -3.09 6.70
N GLY A 106 -20.43 -3.54 6.56
CA GLY A 106 -21.61 -2.74 6.85
C GLY A 106 -21.71 -1.51 5.93
N ASN A 107 -22.64 -0.62 6.28
CA ASN A 107 -22.83 0.63 5.55
C ASN A 107 -21.76 1.63 5.96
N PHE A 108 -21.06 2.19 4.98
CA PHE A 108 -20.15 3.31 5.23
C PHE A 108 -20.98 4.55 5.57
N PRO A 109 -20.50 5.43 6.47
CA PRO A 109 -21.20 6.67 6.71
C PRO A 109 -21.35 7.45 5.40
N GLY A 110 -22.55 7.97 5.13
CA GLY A 110 -22.76 8.87 4.00
C GLY A 110 -21.83 10.09 4.12
N PRO A 111 -21.24 10.59 3.00
CA PRO A 111 -21.59 10.33 1.60
C PRO A 111 -20.85 9.17 0.92
N PHE A 112 -19.88 8.54 1.60
CA PHE A 112 -18.91 7.65 0.95
C PHE A 112 -19.52 6.39 0.35
N GLU A 113 -20.55 5.85 0.99
CA GLU A 113 -21.25 4.66 0.48
C GLU A 113 -21.84 4.92 -0.90
N GLU A 114 -22.53 6.04 -1.07
CA GLU A 114 -23.18 6.40 -2.33
C GLU A 114 -22.16 6.79 -3.41
N GLU A 115 -21.05 7.43 -3.03
CA GLU A 115 -19.94 7.69 -3.95
C GLU A 115 -19.33 6.38 -4.49
N MET A 116 -19.10 5.39 -3.62
CA MET A 116 -18.57 4.08 -4.02
C MET A 116 -19.55 3.30 -4.88
N LYS A 117 -20.86 3.34 -4.59
CA LYS A 117 -21.90 2.77 -5.46
C LYS A 117 -21.92 3.43 -6.83
N GLY A 118 -21.77 4.75 -6.89
CA GLY A 118 -21.66 5.50 -8.14
C GLY A 118 -20.46 5.07 -8.98
N ILE A 119 -19.28 4.97 -8.35
CA ILE A 119 -18.06 4.49 -9.01
C ILE A 119 -18.24 3.04 -9.51
N ALA A 120 -18.77 2.14 -8.68
CA ALA A 120 -19.01 0.75 -9.05
C ALA A 120 -19.91 0.63 -10.29
N ALA A 121 -20.99 1.42 -10.34
CA ALA A 121 -21.93 1.41 -11.45
C ALA A 121 -21.33 1.95 -12.75
N VAL A 122 -20.56 3.05 -12.70
CA VAL A 122 -19.95 3.64 -13.91
C VAL A 122 -18.82 2.78 -14.45
N THR A 123 -18.04 2.17 -13.55
CA THR A 123 -16.87 1.38 -13.93
C THR A 123 -17.22 -0.06 -14.28
N ASP A 124 -18.42 -0.54 -13.97
CA ASP A 124 -18.81 -1.95 -14.07
C ASP A 124 -17.87 -2.86 -13.27
N ILE A 125 -17.47 -2.40 -12.09
CA ILE A 125 -16.61 -3.13 -11.14
C ILE A 125 -17.47 -3.49 -9.93
N PRO A 126 -17.47 -4.76 -9.46
CA PRO A 126 -18.22 -5.15 -8.28
C PRO A 126 -17.88 -4.27 -7.07
N LEU A 127 -18.92 -3.85 -6.34
CA LEU A 127 -18.80 -2.92 -5.22
C LEU A 127 -17.80 -3.42 -4.15
N GLY A 128 -17.68 -4.74 -3.94
CA GLY A 128 -16.68 -5.34 -3.06
C GLY A 128 -15.23 -5.01 -3.45
N LYS A 129 -14.90 -4.97 -4.75
CA LYS A 129 -13.57 -4.60 -5.23
C LYS A 129 -13.31 -3.11 -5.11
N VAL A 130 -14.34 -2.28 -5.28
CA VAL A 130 -14.23 -0.83 -5.03
C VAL A 130 -13.92 -0.56 -3.56
N HIS A 131 -14.60 -1.25 -2.63
CA HIS A 131 -14.28 -1.20 -1.20
C HIS A 131 -12.87 -1.72 -0.89
N LEU A 132 -12.44 -2.82 -1.52
CA LEU A 132 -11.10 -3.39 -1.36
C LEU A 132 -10.02 -2.40 -1.80
N GLU A 133 -10.18 -1.75 -2.95
CA GLU A 133 -9.24 -0.72 -3.41
C GLU A 133 -9.27 0.53 -2.52
N ALA A 134 -10.45 0.98 -2.07
CA ALA A 134 -10.57 2.11 -1.15
C ALA A 134 -9.90 1.82 0.22
N LEU A 135 -10.03 0.59 0.71
CA LEU A 135 -9.42 0.13 1.96
C LEU A 135 -8.00 -0.41 1.78
N LYS A 136 -7.43 -0.34 0.59
CA LYS A 136 -6.12 -0.92 0.26
C LYS A 136 -5.03 -0.51 1.24
N LYS A 137 -4.99 0.74 1.69
CA LYS A 137 -4.02 1.17 2.73
C LYS A 137 -4.22 0.45 4.06
N LYS A 138 -5.46 0.26 4.51
CA LYS A 138 -5.79 -0.47 5.76
C LYS A 138 -5.52 -1.96 5.61
N ILE A 139 -5.85 -2.52 4.45
CA ILE A 139 -5.69 -3.94 4.15
C ILE A 139 -4.22 -4.29 3.94
N ILE A 140 -3.46 -3.47 3.21
CA ILE A 140 -2.00 -3.58 3.14
C ILE A 140 -1.42 -3.46 4.55
N LYS A 141 -1.83 -2.49 5.37
CA LYS A 141 -1.36 -2.41 6.77
C LYS A 141 -1.73 -3.67 7.58
N PHE A 142 -2.91 -4.24 7.34
CA PHE A 142 -3.32 -5.51 7.94
C PHE A 142 -2.41 -6.63 7.48
N PHE A 143 -2.20 -6.82 6.18
CA PHE A 143 -1.28 -7.83 5.63
C PHE A 143 0.16 -7.58 6.09
N TYR A 144 0.74 -6.38 6.01
CA TYR A 144 2.08 -6.12 6.55
C TYR A 144 2.19 -6.39 8.08
N LYS A 145 1.06 -6.31 8.81
CA LYS A 145 1.00 -6.67 10.23
C LYS A 145 0.72 -8.16 10.47
N PHE A 146 0.22 -8.91 9.48
CA PHE A 146 -0.33 -10.26 9.66
C PHE A 146 0.52 -11.40 9.06
N PRO A 147 1.47 -11.18 8.13
CA PRO A 147 2.66 -12.02 8.14
C PRO A 147 3.92 -11.24 7.73
N LEU A 148 4.54 -10.54 8.68
CA LEU A 148 5.97 -10.20 8.61
C LEU A 148 6.66 -10.48 9.95
N ARG A 149 6.53 -11.73 10.40
CA ARG A 149 7.53 -12.32 11.30
C ARG A 149 8.02 -13.65 10.72
N CYS A 150 8.52 -13.58 9.49
CA CYS A 150 9.53 -14.52 9.03
C CYS A 150 10.86 -13.76 9.08
N ASP A 151 11.67 -14.06 10.08
CA ASP A 151 13.02 -13.52 10.18
C ASP A 151 13.88 -14.21 9.12
N ILE A 152 14.40 -13.44 8.16
CA ILE A 152 15.15 -13.94 6.98
C ILE A 152 16.44 -14.67 7.38
N HIS A 153 16.91 -14.51 8.62
CA HIS A 153 18.16 -15.10 9.07
C HIS A 153 18.08 -16.56 9.57
N THR A 154 16.90 -17.14 9.82
CA THR A 154 16.85 -18.48 10.48
C THR A 154 15.90 -19.52 9.90
N ALA A 155 15.12 -19.22 8.85
CA ALA A 155 14.31 -20.21 8.10
C ALA A 155 13.61 -21.29 8.97
N LYS A 156 13.13 -20.93 10.17
CA LYS A 156 12.37 -21.82 11.05
C LYS A 156 11.03 -21.19 11.35
N CYS A 157 10.02 -21.64 10.60
CA CYS A 157 8.63 -21.45 10.98
C CYS A 157 8.25 -22.56 11.96
N THR A 158 8.30 -22.27 13.26
CA THR A 158 7.78 -23.19 14.28
C THR A 158 6.82 -22.47 15.22
N GLY A 159 5.55 -22.88 15.10
CA GLY A 159 4.60 -23.08 16.21
C GLY A 159 4.25 -21.88 17.09
N LEU A 160 3.05 -21.36 16.90
CA LEU A 160 2.30 -20.47 17.79
C LEU A 160 2.49 -20.84 19.28
N ARG A 161 3.08 -19.93 20.07
CA ARG A 161 2.78 -19.81 21.50
C ARG A 161 2.61 -18.34 21.86
N TYR A 162 1.36 -17.97 22.11
CA TYR A 162 1.01 -16.72 22.77
C TYR A 162 1.21 -16.90 24.27
N THR A 163 1.95 -16.00 24.91
CA THR A 163 1.75 -15.68 26.32
C THR A 163 1.63 -14.18 26.41
N ALA A 164 0.44 -13.73 26.81
CA ALA A 164 0.12 -12.34 27.07
C ALA A 164 0.81 -11.87 28.35
N GLN A 165 1.30 -10.64 28.33
CA GLN A 165 1.34 -9.76 29.49
C GLN A 165 1.17 -8.31 29.02
#